data_AF-A0A6C0L0V3-F1
#
_entry.id   AF-A0A6C0L0V3-F1
#
_cell.length_a   1.000
_cell.length_b   1.000
_cell.length_c   1.000
_cell.angle_alpha   90.00
_cell.angle_beta   90.00
_cell.angle_gamma   90.00
#
_symmetry.space_group_name_H-M   'P 1'
#
loop_
_entity.id
_entity.type
_entity.pdbx_description
1 polymer ?
#
loop_
_entity_poly.entity_id
_entity_poly.type
_entity_poly.pdbx_seq_one_letter_code
_entity_poly.pdbx_strand_id
1 'polypeptide(L)'
;MSNSKSTLPNKWHCALCNQNFSRKFFLEKHYASGKHLKKAKELRPLNEVEKLREENERLSLQVQKLLVENGKLRNQVTKRPKTNTYSGNSKHYENCTINNIQLNVNVLPHGDENWEYLKDDVLNIMRGVNTCIPEIVRKLHFDRDHPENHNLKLPNKRFPDMKVFNGSDWITTHKKDVIESMIIQLVDKLEEEYGEDFRNQSTNFIQKLWEAKTEQIVSEQRVDINLRKQVEYSIIDGQREIKNS
;
A
#
# COMPACT_ATOMS: atom_id res chain seq x y z
N MET A 1 52.59 -38.55 -20.12
CA MET A 1 51.16 -38.26 -20.39
C MET A 1 50.35 -38.79 -19.22
N SER A 2 49.91 -37.92 -18.32
CA SER A 2 49.11 -38.31 -17.15
C SER A 2 47.94 -37.35 -17.03
N ASN A 3 46.77 -37.93 -17.27
CA ASN A 3 45.51 -37.31 -17.65
C ASN A 3 44.85 -36.56 -16.49
N SER A 4 44.55 -35.28 -16.68
CA SER A 4 43.75 -34.45 -15.76
C SER A 4 42.28 -34.87 -15.85
N LYS A 5 41.77 -35.57 -14.82
CA LYS A 5 40.33 -35.88 -14.73
C LYS A 5 39.56 -34.69 -14.18
N SER A 6 38.71 -34.13 -15.04
CA SER A 6 37.64 -33.18 -14.79
C SER A 6 36.73 -33.58 -13.62
N THR A 7 36.56 -32.71 -12.63
CA THR A 7 35.63 -32.86 -11.50
C THR A 7 34.23 -32.38 -11.90
N LEU A 8 33.38 -33.28 -12.37
CA LEU A 8 31.93 -33.03 -12.43
C LEU A 8 31.34 -33.15 -11.02
N PRO A 9 30.39 -32.28 -10.62
CA PRO A 9 29.78 -32.33 -9.29
C PRO A 9 29.04 -33.65 -9.09
N ASN A 10 29.30 -34.30 -7.95
CA ASN A 10 28.81 -35.63 -7.65
C ASN A 10 27.27 -35.62 -7.61
N LYS A 11 26.62 -36.42 -8.46
CA LYS A 11 25.17 -36.36 -8.74
C LYS A 11 24.28 -36.64 -7.52
N TRP A 12 24.81 -37.28 -6.47
CA TRP A 12 24.05 -37.72 -5.30
C TRP A 12 24.64 -37.09 -4.04
N HIS A 13 24.09 -35.96 -3.61
CA HIS A 13 24.59 -35.14 -2.52
C HIS A 13 23.47 -34.82 -1.52
N CYS A 14 23.78 -34.87 -0.23
CA CYS A 14 22.94 -34.35 0.84
C CYS A 14 23.47 -33.01 1.34
N ALA A 15 22.74 -31.92 1.11
CA ALA A 15 23.12 -30.58 1.55
C ALA A 15 23.12 -30.43 3.09
N LEU A 16 22.15 -31.05 3.77
CA LEU A 16 22.01 -30.97 5.24
C LEU A 16 23.20 -31.59 5.99
N CYS A 17 23.73 -32.68 5.45
CA CYS A 17 24.87 -33.39 6.05
C CYS A 17 26.20 -33.05 5.35
N ASN A 18 26.15 -32.28 4.26
CA ASN A 18 27.26 -32.01 3.35
C ASN A 18 28.04 -33.27 2.91
N GLN A 19 27.31 -34.36 2.60
CA GLN A 19 27.89 -35.65 2.22
C GLN A 19 27.62 -35.97 0.74
N ASN A 20 28.59 -36.61 0.09
CA ASN A 20 28.52 -37.09 -1.28
C ASN A 20 28.41 -38.61 -1.30
N PHE A 21 27.57 -39.12 -2.20
CA PHE A 21 27.30 -40.55 -2.34
C PHE A 21 27.61 -41.00 -3.75
N SER A 22 28.14 -42.21 -3.87
CA SER A 22 28.48 -42.80 -5.18
C SER A 22 27.25 -43.24 -5.98
N ARG A 23 26.11 -43.49 -5.31
CA ARG A 23 24.86 -43.96 -5.93
C ARG A 23 23.64 -43.39 -5.22
N LYS A 24 22.54 -43.21 -5.96
CA LYS A 24 21.23 -42.79 -5.43
C LYS A 24 20.75 -43.63 -4.25
N PHE A 25 20.91 -44.95 -4.33
CA PHE A 25 20.53 -45.88 -3.26
C PHE A 25 21.17 -45.56 -1.90
N PHE A 26 22.44 -45.13 -1.89
CA PHE A 26 23.13 -44.77 -0.64
C PHE A 26 22.64 -43.43 -0.07
N LEU A 27 22.25 -42.49 -0.92
CA LEU A 27 21.61 -41.24 -0.51
C LEU A 27 20.21 -41.52 0.09
N GLU A 28 19.44 -42.42 -0.52
CA GLU A 28 18.13 -42.84 0.00
C GLU A 28 18.25 -43.54 1.36
N LYS A 29 19.21 -44.46 1.51
CA LYS A 29 19.57 -45.05 2.81
C LYS A 29 20.03 -44.01 3.83
N HIS A 30 20.76 -42.98 3.39
CA HIS A 30 21.21 -41.89 4.25
C HIS A 30 20.03 -41.08 4.80
N TYR A 31 19.01 -40.76 3.99
CA TYR A 31 17.81 -40.05 4.46
C TYR A 31 17.03 -40.85 5.53
N ALA A 32 17.04 -42.18 5.43
CA ALA A 32 16.45 -43.06 6.43
C ALA A 32 17.32 -43.28 7.69
N SER A 33 18.55 -42.75 7.72
CA SER A 33 19.47 -42.98 8.84
C SER A 33 19.10 -42.14 10.06
N GLY A 34 19.24 -42.71 11.26
CA GLY A 34 18.96 -41.99 12.51
C GLY A 34 19.80 -40.72 12.69
N LYS A 35 21.02 -40.67 12.14
CA LYS A 35 21.89 -39.48 12.16
C LYS A 35 21.33 -38.35 11.30
N HIS A 36 20.84 -38.67 10.09
CA HIS A 36 20.19 -37.69 9.22
C HIS A 36 18.87 -37.20 9.85
N LEU A 37 18.04 -38.12 10.33
CA LEU A 37 16.77 -37.79 10.98
C LEU A 37 16.95 -36.92 12.23
N LYS A 38 18.00 -37.13 13.02
CA LYS A 38 18.32 -36.27 14.17
C LYS A 38 18.70 -34.86 13.73
N LYS A 39 19.58 -34.72 12.74
CA LYS A 39 20.01 -33.42 12.20
C LYS A 39 18.88 -32.68 11.47
N ALA A 40 18.00 -33.40 10.79
CA ALA A 40 16.79 -32.87 10.17
C ALA A 40 15.75 -32.41 11.21
N LYS A 41 15.65 -33.10 12.36
CA LYS A 41 14.80 -32.69 13.49
C LYS A 41 15.32 -31.45 14.20
N GLU A 42 16.64 -31.31 14.33
CA GLU A 42 17.30 -30.11 14.89
C GLU A 42 17.09 -28.85 14.01
N LEU A 43 16.73 -29.02 12.74
CA LEU A 43 16.47 -27.93 11.77
C LEU A 43 14.97 -27.62 11.54
N ARG A 44 14.05 -28.15 12.37
CA ARG A 44 12.66 -27.68 12.33
C ARG A 44 12.60 -26.18 12.71
N PRO A 45 12.02 -25.30 11.90
CA PRO A 45 11.71 -23.93 12.33
C PRO A 45 10.45 -23.95 13.22
N LEU A 46 10.52 -24.54 14.41
CA LEU A 46 9.36 -24.78 15.29
C LEU A 46 9.66 -24.46 16.75
N ASN A 47 9.78 -23.17 17.05
CA ASN A 47 9.52 -22.63 18.39
C ASN A 47 9.38 -21.11 18.34
N GLU A 48 10.09 -20.43 17.45
CA GLU A 48 10.05 -18.97 17.37
C GLU A 48 8.85 -18.47 16.56
N VAL A 49 8.52 -19.13 15.45
CA VAL A 49 7.36 -18.77 14.61
C VAL A 49 6.03 -19.04 15.33
N GLU A 50 5.91 -20.12 16.09
CA GLU A 50 4.71 -20.40 16.90
C GLU A 50 4.58 -19.40 18.06
N LYS A 51 5.68 -19.11 18.79
CA LYS A 51 5.68 -18.05 19.81
C LYS A 51 5.31 -16.68 19.24
N LEU A 52 5.82 -16.33 18.06
CA LEU A 52 5.49 -15.08 17.38
C LEU A 52 4.03 -15.05 16.89
N ARG A 53 3.45 -16.20 16.53
CA ARG A 53 2.03 -16.30 16.17
C ARG A 53 1.14 -16.12 17.41
N GLU A 54 1.46 -16.79 18.51
CA GLU A 54 0.76 -16.64 19.79
C GLU A 54 0.87 -15.22 20.34
N GLU A 55 2.06 -14.61 20.25
CA GLU A 55 2.26 -13.22 20.66
C GLU A 55 1.48 -12.24 19.78
N ASN A 56 1.45 -12.44 18.47
CA ASN A 56 0.64 -11.62 17.56
C ASN A 56 -0.86 -11.73 17.87
N GLU A 57 -1.36 -12.94 18.15
CA GLU A 57 -2.77 -13.14 18.51
C GLU A 57 -3.10 -12.45 19.83
N ARG A 58 -2.23 -12.58 20.85
CA ARG A 58 -2.37 -11.87 22.13
C ARG A 58 -2.38 -10.35 21.95
N LEU A 59 -1.47 -9.81 21.15
CA LEU A 59 -1.39 -8.38 20.86
C LEU A 59 -2.64 -7.89 20.10
N SER A 60 -3.13 -8.66 19.14
CA SER A 60 -4.36 -8.34 18.38
C SER A 60 -5.58 -8.22 19.32
N LEU A 61 -5.74 -9.16 20.25
CA LEU A 61 -6.80 -9.12 21.26
C LEU A 61 -6.67 -7.93 22.21
N GLN A 62 -5.45 -7.55 22.60
CA GLN A 62 -5.21 -6.40 23.46
C GLN A 62 -5.54 -5.08 22.75
N VAL A 63 -5.20 -4.96 21.46
CA VAL A 63 -5.57 -3.81 20.62
C VAL A 63 -7.09 -3.70 20.48
N GLN A 64 -7.80 -4.80 20.22
CA GLN A 64 -9.26 -4.79 20.13
C GLN A 64 -9.92 -4.29 21.41
N LYS A 65 -9.44 -4.73 22.58
CA LYS A 65 -9.92 -4.24 23.89
C LYS A 65 -9.70 -2.74 24.07
N LEU A 66 -8.50 -2.24 23.74
CA LEU A 66 -8.19 -0.81 23.82
C LEU A 66 -9.02 0.04 22.85
N LEU A 67 -9.36 -0.47 21.67
CA LEU A 67 -10.24 0.22 20.72
C LEU A 67 -11.67 0.37 21.26
N VAL A 68 -12.22 -0.69 21.86
CA VAL A 68 -13.55 -0.66 22.50
C VAL A 68 -13.55 0.30 23.70
N GLU A 69 -12.50 0.29 24.52
CA GLU A 69 -12.39 1.17 25.69
C GLU A 69 -12.24 2.64 25.29
N ASN A 70 -11.43 2.95 24.27
CA ASN A 70 -11.33 4.29 23.70
C ASN A 70 -12.67 4.78 23.12
N GLY A 71 -13.43 3.91 22.45
CA GLY A 71 -14.78 4.23 21.98
C GLY A 71 -15.72 4.63 23.13
N LYS A 72 -15.67 3.91 24.25
CA LYS A 72 -16.46 4.21 25.45
C LYS A 72 -16.04 5.53 26.11
N LEU A 73 -14.74 5.82 26.21
CA LEU A 73 -14.22 7.08 26.75
C LEU A 73 -14.61 8.28 25.87
N ARG A 74 -14.50 8.15 24.55
CA ARG A 74 -14.88 9.21 23.60
C ARG A 74 -16.36 9.59 23.72
N ASN A 75 -17.22 8.59 23.96
CA ASN A 75 -18.66 8.81 24.18
C ASN A 75 -19.01 9.43 25.54
N GLN A 76 -18.11 9.39 26.53
CA GLN A 76 -18.29 10.09 27.81
C GLN A 76 -17.86 11.55 27.75
N VAL A 77 -16.86 11.89 26.92
CA VAL A 77 -16.40 13.27 26.74
C VAL A 77 -17.42 14.12 25.96
N THR A 78 -18.17 13.52 25.03
CA THR A 78 -19.18 14.21 24.21
C THR A 78 -20.51 14.47 24.93
N LYS A 79 -20.75 13.87 26.09
CA LYS A 79 -22.00 14.02 26.87
C LYS A 79 -21.92 15.03 28.02
N ARG A 80 -20.82 15.76 28.18
CA ARG A 80 -20.74 16.83 29.21
C ARG A 80 -21.44 18.10 28.72
N PRO A 81 -22.48 18.61 29.40
CA PRO A 81 -23.05 19.90 29.04
C PRO A 81 -22.03 21.02 29.31
N LYS A 82 -21.81 21.90 28.34
CA LYS A 82 -20.97 23.09 28.49
C LYS A 82 -21.70 24.10 29.39
N THR A 83 -21.45 24.06 30.69
CA THR A 83 -21.84 25.15 31.59
C THR A 83 -20.79 26.25 31.53
N ASN A 84 -21.06 27.31 30.75
CA ASN A 84 -20.31 28.55 30.82
C ASN A 84 -20.80 29.37 32.01
N THR A 85 -19.98 29.46 33.05
CA THR A 85 -20.06 30.53 34.05
C THR A 85 -18.64 31.00 34.33
N TYR A 86 -18.29 32.19 33.85
CA TYR A 86 -17.27 32.98 34.51
C TYR A 86 -17.66 34.47 34.49
N SER A 87 -17.82 34.97 35.71
CA SER A 87 -17.96 36.36 36.12
C SER A 87 -16.56 36.99 36.16
N GLY A 88 -16.38 38.23 35.67
CA GLY A 88 -15.15 38.98 35.92
C GLY A 88 -14.78 40.05 34.88
N ASN A 89 -14.96 41.30 35.29
CA ASN A 89 -14.67 42.59 34.66
C ASN A 89 -13.45 42.76 33.72
N SER A 90 -13.73 43.53 32.65
CA SER A 90 -12.90 44.49 31.88
C SER A 90 -11.37 44.47 32.02
N LYS A 91 -10.69 44.17 30.90
CA LYS A 91 -9.68 45.05 30.27
C LYS A 91 -9.69 44.86 28.74
N HIS A 92 -9.60 45.99 28.05
CA HIS A 92 -9.62 46.17 26.60
C HIS A 92 -8.67 45.22 25.85
N TYR A 93 -9.23 44.28 25.08
CA TYR A 93 -8.51 43.55 24.03
C TYR A 93 -9.24 43.86 22.72
N GLU A 94 -8.54 44.48 21.79
CA GLU A 94 -9.06 44.71 20.45
C GLU A 94 -9.44 43.35 19.84
N ASN A 95 -10.65 43.28 19.29
CA ASN A 95 -11.21 42.07 18.67
C ASN A 95 -10.29 41.56 17.56
N CYS A 96 -9.43 40.59 17.87
CA CYS A 96 -8.91 39.69 16.85
C CYS A 96 -9.97 38.62 16.63
N THR A 97 -10.98 38.94 15.82
CA THR A 97 -11.96 37.97 15.35
C THR A 97 -11.20 36.98 14.46
N ILE A 98 -10.77 35.86 15.03
CA ILE A 98 -10.32 34.71 14.25
C ILE A 98 -11.56 34.20 13.55
N ASN A 99 -11.79 34.70 12.34
CA ASN A 99 -12.71 34.09 11.39
C ASN A 99 -12.09 32.74 11.02
N ASN A 100 -12.36 31.71 11.82
CA ASN A 100 -12.28 30.33 11.34
C ASN A 100 -13.38 30.21 10.28
N ILE A 101 -13.08 30.65 9.06
CA ILE A 101 -13.86 30.29 7.88
C ILE A 101 -13.64 28.79 7.75
N GLN A 102 -14.53 28.02 8.38
CA GLN A 102 -14.62 26.59 8.20
C GLN A 102 -15.21 26.42 6.80
N LEU A 103 -14.34 26.48 5.78
CA LEU A 103 -14.70 26.11 4.41
C LEU A 103 -15.14 24.65 4.49
N ASN A 104 -16.45 24.42 4.48
CA ASN A 104 -17.02 23.10 4.30
C ASN A 104 -16.75 22.70 2.84
N VAL A 105 -15.55 22.21 2.57
CA VAL A 105 -15.24 21.53 1.31
C VAL A 105 -16.06 20.25 1.29
N ASN A 106 -16.93 20.11 0.29
CA ASN A 106 -17.65 18.88 0.04
C ASN A 106 -16.69 17.89 -0.63
N VAL A 107 -16.03 17.06 0.18
CA VAL A 107 -15.14 16.00 -0.32
C VAL A 107 -16.00 14.92 -1.00
N LEU A 108 -15.62 14.50 -2.19
CA LEU A 108 -16.26 13.42 -2.93
C LEU A 108 -15.80 12.06 -2.37
N PRO A 109 -16.68 11.04 -2.36
CA PRO A 109 -16.28 9.68 -2.04
C PRO A 109 -15.09 9.21 -2.89
N HIS A 110 -14.27 8.32 -2.34
CA HIS A 110 -13.28 7.62 -3.14
C HIS A 110 -13.95 6.71 -4.17
N GLY A 111 -13.52 6.81 -5.43
CA GLY A 111 -14.16 6.20 -6.59
C GLY A 111 -15.10 7.14 -7.36
N ASP A 112 -15.51 8.25 -6.74
CA ASP A 112 -16.39 9.27 -7.33
C ASP A 112 -15.64 10.59 -7.58
N GLU A 113 -14.33 10.51 -7.85
CA GLU A 113 -13.50 11.70 -8.07
C GLU A 113 -13.98 12.55 -9.25
N ASN A 114 -13.85 13.87 -9.11
CA ASN A 114 -14.02 14.80 -10.23
C ASN A 114 -12.82 14.68 -11.19
N TRP A 115 -13.06 14.26 -12.43
CA TRP A 115 -12.03 14.10 -13.46
C TRP A 115 -11.94 15.28 -14.43
N GLU A 116 -12.89 16.22 -14.39
CA GLU A 116 -13.07 17.24 -15.42
C GLU A 116 -11.82 18.12 -15.61
N TYR A 117 -11.12 18.45 -14.52
CA TYR A 117 -9.93 19.30 -14.57
C TYR A 117 -8.66 18.58 -15.06
N LEU A 118 -8.67 17.24 -15.08
CA LEU A 118 -7.53 16.43 -15.52
C LEU A 118 -7.69 15.93 -16.95
N LYS A 119 -8.92 15.90 -17.48
CA LYS A 119 -9.31 15.27 -18.75
C LYS A 119 -8.38 15.62 -19.93
N ASP A 120 -8.09 16.91 -20.10
CA ASP A 120 -7.25 17.40 -21.22
C ASP A 120 -5.77 17.01 -21.06
N ASP A 121 -5.31 16.80 -19.82
CA ASP A 121 -3.93 16.44 -19.49
C ASP A 121 -3.67 14.93 -19.57
N VAL A 122 -4.71 14.09 -19.45
CA VAL A 122 -4.56 12.61 -19.30
C VAL A 122 -3.71 12.01 -20.41
N LEU A 123 -4.03 12.29 -21.68
CA LEU A 123 -3.29 11.73 -22.82
C LEU A 123 -1.83 12.15 -22.83
N ASN A 124 -1.53 13.38 -22.40
CA ASN A 124 -0.16 13.85 -22.30
C ASN A 124 0.60 13.12 -21.18
N ILE A 125 -0.04 12.93 -20.02
CA ILE A 125 0.55 12.20 -18.89
C ILE A 125 0.79 10.72 -19.27
N MET A 126 -0.14 10.07 -19.97
CA MET A 126 -0.01 8.67 -20.40
C MET A 126 1.22 8.41 -21.28
N ARG A 127 1.71 9.41 -22.04
CA ARG A 127 2.95 9.29 -22.83
C ARG A 127 4.16 9.00 -21.93
N GLY A 128 4.14 9.49 -20.69
CA GLY A 128 5.05 9.10 -19.63
C GLY A 128 4.70 7.74 -19.05
N VAL A 129 4.69 6.67 -19.84
CA VAL A 129 4.19 5.33 -19.44
C VAL A 129 4.70 4.88 -18.07
N ASN A 130 5.98 5.11 -17.76
CA ASN A 130 6.57 4.70 -16.50
C ASN A 130 6.10 5.53 -15.28
N THR A 131 5.67 6.77 -15.48
CA THR A 131 5.32 7.73 -14.41
C THR A 131 3.84 8.10 -14.39
N CYS A 132 3.07 7.78 -15.43
CA CYS A 132 1.71 8.26 -15.62
C CYS A 132 0.75 7.90 -14.47
N ILE A 133 0.75 6.63 -14.02
CA ILE A 133 -0.11 6.15 -12.92
C ILE A 133 0.14 6.95 -11.62
N PRO A 134 1.38 7.01 -11.07
CA PRO A 134 1.64 7.80 -9.88
C PRO A 134 1.36 9.30 -10.07
N GLU A 135 1.59 9.84 -11.28
CA GLU A 135 1.33 11.25 -11.60
C GLU A 135 -0.17 11.56 -11.61
N ILE A 136 -0.98 10.71 -12.22
CA ILE A 136 -2.44 10.84 -12.22
C ILE A 136 -2.98 10.73 -10.80
N VAL A 137 -2.54 9.76 -10.00
CA VAL A 137 -2.97 9.65 -8.59
C VAL A 137 -2.64 10.94 -7.82
N ARG A 138 -1.45 11.51 -8.04
CA ARG A 138 -1.04 12.77 -7.40
C ARG A 138 -1.93 13.94 -7.82
N LYS A 139 -2.15 14.13 -9.12
CA LYS A 139 -3.02 15.18 -9.67
C LYS A 139 -4.49 14.98 -9.32
N LEU A 140 -4.97 13.74 -9.21
CA LEU A 140 -6.38 13.49 -8.95
C LEU A 140 -6.74 13.66 -7.48
N HIS A 141 -5.91 13.16 -6.55
CA HIS A 141 -6.27 13.13 -5.12
C HIS A 141 -5.59 14.21 -4.28
N PHE A 142 -4.56 14.86 -4.82
CA PHE A 142 -3.72 15.79 -4.05
C PHE A 142 -3.49 17.14 -4.76
N ASP A 143 -4.36 17.53 -5.69
CA ASP A 143 -4.32 18.84 -6.34
C ASP A 143 -4.89 19.93 -5.41
N ARG A 144 -4.18 21.05 -5.28
CA ARG A 144 -4.51 22.12 -4.33
C ARG A 144 -5.79 22.86 -4.73
N ASP A 145 -6.04 23.00 -6.02
CA ASP A 145 -7.18 23.73 -6.55
C ASP A 145 -8.44 22.85 -6.58
N HIS A 146 -8.28 21.53 -6.38
CA HIS A 146 -9.34 20.53 -6.37
C HIS A 146 -9.44 19.75 -5.03
N PRO A 147 -9.75 20.44 -3.92
CA PRO A 147 -9.85 19.81 -2.61
C PRO A 147 -11.06 18.86 -2.47
N GLU A 148 -12.02 18.90 -3.40
CA GLU A 148 -13.13 17.94 -3.47
C GLU A 148 -12.63 16.50 -3.63
N ASN A 149 -11.49 16.27 -4.27
CA ASN A 149 -10.92 14.93 -4.44
C ASN A 149 -9.94 14.52 -3.33
N HIS A 150 -9.77 15.32 -2.27
CA HIS A 150 -8.88 14.99 -1.14
C HIS A 150 -9.50 13.92 -0.23
N ASN A 151 -9.76 12.74 -0.80
CA ASN A 151 -10.49 11.62 -0.22
C ASN A 151 -9.57 10.50 0.30
N LEU A 152 -8.25 10.66 0.20
CA LEU A 152 -7.22 9.75 0.72
C LEU A 152 -6.35 10.42 1.80
N LYS A 153 -6.07 9.69 2.88
CA LYS A 153 -5.14 10.11 3.94
C LYS A 153 -4.28 8.96 4.40
N LEU A 154 -2.96 9.17 4.45
CA LEU A 154 -2.01 8.22 5.05
C LEU A 154 -1.54 8.78 6.41
N PRO A 155 -2.14 8.38 7.54
CA PRO A 155 -1.84 8.98 8.85
C PRO A 155 -0.41 8.70 9.30
N ASN A 156 0.10 7.51 8.98
CA ASN A 156 1.46 7.11 9.31
C ASN A 156 1.98 6.12 8.27
N LYS A 157 3.05 6.51 7.57
CA LYS A 157 3.70 5.69 6.54
C LYS A 157 4.23 4.34 7.05
N ARG A 158 4.52 4.20 8.35
CA ARG A 158 5.04 2.97 8.95
C ARG A 158 3.96 1.91 9.16
N PHE A 159 2.70 2.32 9.28
CA PHE A 159 1.60 1.40 9.50
C PHE A 159 1.00 0.94 8.16
N PRO A 160 0.34 -0.22 8.15
CA PRO A 160 -0.33 -0.73 6.97
C PRO A 160 -1.68 -0.05 6.71
N ASP A 161 -2.06 0.95 7.50
CA ASP A 161 -3.38 1.59 7.45
C ASP A 161 -3.38 2.87 6.61
N MET A 162 -4.46 3.08 5.88
CA MET A 162 -4.83 4.32 5.20
C MET A 162 -6.27 4.68 5.52
N LYS A 163 -6.62 5.96 5.48
CA LYS A 163 -7.99 6.43 5.60
C LYS A 163 -8.53 6.85 4.25
N VAL A 164 -9.75 6.41 3.97
CA VAL A 164 -10.50 6.68 2.73
C VAL A 164 -11.83 7.31 3.10
N PHE A 165 -12.25 8.33 2.37
CA PHE A 165 -13.57 8.93 2.55
C PHE A 165 -14.61 8.21 1.69
N ASN A 166 -15.72 7.76 2.29
CA ASN A 166 -16.78 7.01 1.60
C ASN A 166 -18.02 7.87 1.25
N GLY A 167 -17.94 9.20 1.43
CA GLY A 167 -19.08 10.11 1.29
C GLY A 167 -19.71 10.56 2.60
N SER A 168 -19.55 9.77 3.68
CA SER A 168 -20.04 10.14 5.01
C SER A 168 -18.91 10.26 6.03
N ASP A 169 -18.02 9.27 6.06
CA ASP A 169 -17.03 9.05 7.10
C ASP A 169 -15.66 8.68 6.52
N TRP A 170 -14.63 8.91 7.33
CA TRP A 170 -13.28 8.43 7.06
C TRP A 170 -13.11 7.02 7.60
N ILE A 171 -13.04 6.04 6.70
CA ILE A 171 -12.86 4.62 7.02
C ILE A 171 -11.37 4.28 6.99
N THR A 172 -10.89 3.60 8.02
CA THR A 172 -9.52 3.04 8.04
C THR A 172 -9.51 1.68 7.37
N THR A 173 -8.66 1.52 6.35
CA THR A 173 -8.51 0.30 5.55
C THR A 173 -7.03 -0.01 5.35
N HIS A 174 -6.72 -1.24 4.98
CA HIS A 174 -5.37 -1.66 4.65
C HIS A 174 -4.89 -0.94 3.36
N LYS A 175 -3.79 -0.18 3.46
CA LYS A 175 -3.28 0.69 2.39
C LYS A 175 -2.90 -0.07 1.13
N LYS A 176 -2.40 -1.30 1.27
CA LYS A 176 -2.03 -2.14 0.13
C LYS A 176 -3.24 -2.37 -0.77
N ASP A 177 -4.38 -2.70 -0.15
CA ASP A 177 -5.57 -3.16 -0.86
C ASP A 177 -6.20 -1.97 -1.59
N VAL A 178 -6.26 -0.81 -0.93
CA VAL A 178 -6.76 0.43 -1.54
C VAL A 178 -5.87 0.90 -2.69
N ILE A 179 -4.54 0.87 -2.52
CA ILE A 179 -3.63 1.30 -3.59
C ILE A 179 -3.70 0.35 -4.79
N GLU A 180 -3.75 -0.96 -4.55
CA GLU A 180 -3.86 -1.94 -5.64
C GLU A 180 -5.20 -1.81 -6.37
N SER A 181 -6.33 -1.68 -5.66
CA SER A 181 -7.63 -1.49 -6.29
C SER A 181 -7.70 -0.19 -7.09
N MET A 182 -7.16 0.90 -6.56
CA MET A 182 -7.12 2.20 -7.22
C MET A 182 -6.26 2.16 -8.50
N ILE A 183 -5.13 1.45 -8.49
CA ILE A 183 -4.31 1.27 -9.70
C ILE A 183 -5.05 0.48 -10.77
N ILE A 184 -5.74 -0.59 -10.39
CA ILE A 184 -6.52 -1.42 -11.34
C ILE A 184 -7.63 -0.57 -11.97
N GLN A 185 -8.46 0.08 -11.15
CA GLN A 185 -9.54 0.96 -11.62
C GLN A 185 -9.04 2.10 -12.51
N LEU A 186 -7.88 2.66 -12.17
CA LEU A 186 -7.26 3.70 -12.99
C LEU A 186 -6.84 3.15 -14.36
N VAL A 187 -6.18 2.00 -14.41
CA VAL A 187 -5.77 1.39 -15.69
C VAL A 187 -6.99 1.04 -16.53
N ASP A 188 -8.04 0.48 -15.92
CA ASP A 188 -9.28 0.15 -16.61
C ASP A 188 -9.91 1.40 -17.23
N LYS A 189 -10.04 2.49 -16.45
CA LYS A 189 -10.54 3.79 -16.94
C LYS A 189 -9.69 4.36 -18.07
N LEU A 190 -8.36 4.29 -17.96
CA LEU A 190 -7.44 4.80 -18.99
C LEU A 190 -7.55 4.01 -20.29
N GLU A 191 -7.72 2.70 -20.23
CA GLU A 191 -7.96 1.87 -21.40
C GLU A 191 -9.33 2.15 -22.03
N GLU A 192 -10.37 2.25 -21.22
CA GLU A 192 -11.75 2.45 -21.68
C GLU A 192 -11.97 3.84 -22.28
N GLU A 193 -11.53 4.90 -21.62
CA GLU A 193 -11.85 6.29 -22.01
C GLU A 193 -10.79 6.92 -22.90
N TYR A 194 -9.52 6.51 -22.80
CA TYR A 194 -8.40 7.17 -23.48
C TYR A 194 -7.58 6.23 -24.36
N GLY A 195 -7.85 4.92 -24.33
CA GLY A 195 -7.01 3.90 -24.96
C GLY A 195 -6.95 4.03 -26.48
N GLU A 196 -8.05 4.40 -27.14
CA GLU A 196 -8.07 4.59 -28.61
C GLU A 196 -7.25 5.81 -29.02
N ASP A 197 -7.55 6.97 -28.43
CA ASP A 197 -6.83 8.23 -28.71
C ASP A 197 -5.35 8.12 -28.37
N PHE A 198 -5.01 7.46 -27.26
CA PHE A 198 -3.63 7.20 -26.87
C PHE A 198 -2.88 6.39 -27.94
N ARG A 199 -3.49 5.34 -28.49
CA ARG A 199 -2.90 4.52 -29.56
C ARG A 199 -2.77 5.32 -30.86
N ASN A 200 -3.75 6.15 -31.20
CA ASN A 200 -3.70 7.00 -32.39
C ASN A 200 -2.63 8.09 -32.33
N GLN A 201 -2.33 8.61 -31.14
CA GLN A 201 -1.41 9.73 -30.96
C GLN A 201 0.01 9.32 -30.50
N SER A 202 0.19 8.07 -30.08
CA SER A 202 1.46 7.57 -29.56
C SER A 202 2.25 6.78 -30.61
N THR A 203 3.57 6.76 -30.46
CA THR A 203 4.43 5.91 -31.29
C THR A 203 4.26 4.43 -30.93
N ASN A 204 4.54 3.53 -31.87
CA ASN A 204 4.49 2.08 -31.64
C ASN A 204 5.35 1.65 -30.43
N PHE A 205 6.50 2.30 -30.21
CA PHE A 205 7.33 2.06 -29.03
C PHE A 205 6.59 2.37 -27.72
N ILE A 206 5.92 3.53 -27.64
CA ILE A 206 5.17 3.94 -26.44
C ILE A 206 3.96 3.04 -26.22
N GLN A 207 3.25 2.65 -27.30
CA GLN A 207 2.13 1.71 -27.23
C GLN A 207 2.56 0.36 -26.64
N LYS A 208 3.65 -0.24 -27.16
CA LYS A 208 4.19 -1.51 -26.65
C LYS A 208 4.66 -1.41 -25.20
N LEU A 209 5.24 -0.27 -24.82
CA LEU A 209 5.66 -0.04 -23.44
C LEU A 209 4.46 0.01 -22.49
N TRP A 210 3.36 0.64 -22.92
CA TRP A 210 2.11 0.69 -22.17
C TRP A 210 1.50 -0.70 -22.02
N GLU A 211 1.35 -1.44 -23.14
CA GLU A 211 0.84 -2.82 -23.14
C GLU A 211 1.65 -3.72 -22.19
N ALA A 212 2.99 -3.68 -22.27
CA ALA A 212 3.84 -4.46 -21.38
C ALA A 212 3.71 -4.06 -19.91
N LYS A 213 3.42 -2.77 -19.63
CA LYS A 213 3.23 -2.28 -18.26
C LYS A 213 1.88 -2.67 -17.68
N THR A 214 0.83 -2.73 -18.50
CA THR A 214 -0.55 -2.98 -18.06
C THR A 214 -1.01 -4.42 -18.24
N GLU A 215 -0.27 -5.27 -18.97
CA GLU A 215 -0.64 -6.66 -19.28
C GLU A 215 -1.10 -7.45 -18.04
N GLN A 216 -0.31 -7.47 -16.96
CA GLN A 216 -0.66 -8.20 -15.72
C GLN A 216 -1.83 -7.57 -14.97
N ILE A 217 -2.03 -6.27 -15.09
CA ILE A 217 -3.13 -5.56 -14.43
C ILE A 217 -4.44 -5.91 -15.14
N VAL A 218 -4.46 -5.84 -16.47
CA VAL A 218 -5.65 -6.11 -17.29
C VAL A 218 -6.01 -7.60 -17.29
N SER A 219 -5.03 -8.49 -17.37
CA SER A 219 -5.28 -9.94 -17.47
C SER A 219 -5.49 -10.64 -16.13
N GLU A 220 -4.77 -10.25 -15.08
CA GLU A 220 -4.73 -10.96 -13.81
C GLU A 220 -5.20 -10.10 -12.62
N GLN A 221 -5.59 -8.84 -12.84
CA GLN A 221 -5.84 -7.85 -11.76
C GLN A 221 -4.67 -7.77 -10.78
N ARG A 222 -3.45 -7.92 -11.30
CA ARG A 222 -2.24 -8.03 -10.50
C ARG A 222 -1.36 -6.81 -10.69
N VAL A 223 -1.12 -6.11 -9.59
CA VAL A 223 -0.25 -4.93 -9.55
C VAL A 223 1.17 -5.31 -9.16
N ASP A 224 2.15 -4.87 -9.94
CA ASP A 224 3.57 -5.03 -9.60
C ASP A 224 3.94 -4.26 -8.32
N ILE A 225 4.81 -4.86 -7.51
CA ILE A 225 5.23 -4.29 -6.22
C ILE A 225 5.93 -2.94 -6.37
N ASN A 226 6.66 -2.71 -7.46
CA ASN A 226 7.34 -1.43 -7.68
C ASN A 226 6.35 -0.35 -8.05
N LEU A 227 5.38 -0.65 -8.92
CA LEU A 227 4.30 0.28 -9.26
C LEU A 227 3.50 0.67 -8.01
N ARG A 228 3.11 -0.32 -7.19
CA ARG A 228 2.42 -0.05 -5.90
C ARG A 228 3.22 0.89 -5.01
N LYS A 229 4.54 0.65 -4.87
CA LYS A 229 5.43 1.52 -4.07
C LYS A 229 5.53 2.93 -4.65
N GLN A 230 5.62 3.08 -5.98
CA GLN A 230 5.65 4.39 -6.63
C GLN A 230 4.39 5.21 -6.33
N VAL A 231 3.22 4.55 -6.39
CA VAL A 231 1.95 5.20 -6.03
C VAL A 231 1.91 5.54 -4.54
N GLU A 232 2.37 4.64 -3.66
CA GLU A 232 2.48 4.94 -2.22
C GLU A 232 3.36 6.17 -1.94
N TYR A 233 4.51 6.30 -2.63
CA TYR A 233 5.37 7.48 -2.51
C TYR A 233 4.68 8.75 -3.02
N SER A 234 3.94 8.66 -4.13
CA SER A 234 3.18 9.79 -4.68
C SER A 234 2.09 10.28 -3.73
N ILE A 235 1.41 9.36 -3.02
CA ILE A 235 0.46 9.69 -1.95
C ILE A 235 1.17 10.41 -0.79
N ILE A 236 2.34 9.92 -0.37
CA ILE A 236 3.10 10.52 0.73
C ILE A 236 3.51 11.96 0.39
N ASP A 237 4.02 12.16 -0.82
CA ASP A 237 4.53 13.46 -1.25
C ASP A 237 3.38 14.44 -1.55
N GLY A 238 2.32 14.01 -2.24
CA GLY A 238 1.11 14.82 -2.46
C GLY A 238 0.47 15.28 -1.14
N GLN A 239 0.36 14.38 -0.15
CA GLN A 239 -0.17 14.76 1.17
C GLN A 239 0.73 15.77 1.90
N ARG A 240 2.06 15.76 1.67
CA ARG A 240 2.98 16.76 2.24
C ARG A 240 2.85 18.10 1.53
N GLU A 241 2.69 18.09 0.22
CA GLU A 241 2.54 19.29 -0.60
C GLU A 241 1.31 20.10 -0.17
N ILE A 242 0.18 19.44 0.12
CA ILE A 242 -1.03 20.10 0.63
C ILE A 242 -0.83 20.66 2.05
N LYS A 243 -0.16 19.92 2.94
CA LYS A 243 0.06 20.36 4.33
C LYS A 243 0.98 21.56 4.47
N ASN A 244 1.89 21.75 3.51
CA ASN A 244 2.87 22.85 3.52
C ASN A 244 2.38 24.09 2.74
N SER A 245 1.15 24.06 2.24
CA SER A 245 0.51 25.18 1.52
C SER A 245 -0.32 26.02 2.47
#